data_AF-A0A382ALI7-F1
#
_entry.id   AF-A0A382ALI7-F1
#
_cell.length_a   1.000
_cell.length_b   1.000
_cell.length_c   1.000
_cell.angle_alpha   90.00
_cell.angle_beta   90.00
_cell.angle_gamma   90.00
#
_symmetry.space_group_name_H-M   'P 1'
#
loop_
_entity.id
_entity.type
_entity.pdbx_description
1 polymer ?
#
loop_
_entity_poly.entity_id
_entity_poly.type
_entity_poly.pdbx_seq_one_letter_code
_entity_poly.pdbx_strand_id
1 'polypeptide(L)'
;MPGKYAEPDGKVLLAWDNDKIAGGVALRPLDEVGVCEMKRLFVREPWRGQSVGFRLTDQIIEVARGLGYIRMRLDTEKRLEAAINLYRKFGFSQIDQYYNNPLADILYMEKELN
;
A
#
# COMPACT_ATOMS: atom_id res chain seq x y z
N MET A 1 11.18 3.11 14.03
CA MET A 1 11.44 4.26 13.13
C MET A 1 10.61 5.43 13.61
N PRO A 2 11.17 6.61 13.91
CA PRO A 2 10.36 7.83 14.09
C PRO A 2 9.88 8.33 12.71
N GLY A 3 8.66 8.89 12.64
CA GLY A 3 8.11 9.53 11.45
C GLY A 3 6.74 9.00 11.03
N LYS A 4 6.29 9.38 9.83
CA LYS A 4 4.90 9.14 9.33
C LYS A 4 4.47 7.66 9.26
N TYR A 5 5.38 6.71 9.42
CA TYR A 5 5.13 5.26 9.36
C TYR A 5 5.37 4.57 10.70
N ALA A 6 5.60 5.34 11.76
CA ALA A 6 5.86 4.83 13.09
C ALA A 6 4.61 4.23 13.71
N GLU A 7 4.79 3.21 14.53
CA GLU A 7 3.76 2.75 15.45
C GLU A 7 3.38 3.88 16.44
N PRO A 8 2.13 3.95 16.91
CA PRO A 8 1.07 2.94 16.73
C PRO A 8 0.29 3.04 15.41
N ASP A 9 0.30 4.20 14.74
CA ASP A 9 -0.64 4.47 13.65
C ASP A 9 -0.13 4.04 12.27
N GLY A 10 1.18 3.82 12.13
CA GLY A 10 1.83 3.34 10.91
C GLY A 10 2.43 1.95 11.06
N LYS A 11 2.72 1.33 9.92
CA LYS A 11 3.44 0.05 9.87
C LYS A 11 4.33 -0.03 8.64
N VAL A 12 5.47 -0.70 8.78
CA VAL A 12 6.30 -1.15 7.67
C VAL A 12 6.43 -2.67 7.75
N LEU A 13 6.10 -3.34 6.65
CA LEU A 13 6.27 -4.79 6.50
C LEU A 13 7.38 -5.06 5.49
N LEU A 14 8.22 -6.04 5.82
CA LEU A 14 9.27 -6.54 4.92
C LEU A 14 8.98 -8.00 4.60
N ALA A 15 9.09 -8.36 3.33
CA ALA A 15 9.10 -9.75 2.90
C ALA A 15 10.54 -10.26 2.95
N TRP A 16 10.74 -11.39 3.64
CA TRP A 16 12.02 -12.06 3.76
C TRP A 16 11.99 -13.40 3.04
N ASP A 17 13.08 -13.71 2.35
CA ASP A 17 13.42 -15.03 1.84
C ASP A 17 14.75 -15.43 2.46
N ASN A 18 14.67 -16.24 3.53
CA ASN A 18 15.77 -16.47 4.47
C ASN A 18 16.32 -15.11 4.96
N ASP A 19 17.63 -14.87 4.84
CA ASP A 19 18.28 -13.63 5.26
C ASP A 19 18.19 -12.48 4.24
N LYS A 20 17.47 -12.67 3.13
CA LYS A 20 17.37 -11.68 2.05
C LYS A 20 16.01 -10.99 2.05
N ILE A 21 16.02 -9.66 2.02
CA ILE A 21 14.81 -8.86 1.81
C ILE A 21 14.37 -9.02 0.35
N ALA A 22 13.17 -9.58 0.15
CA ALA A 22 12.52 -9.77 -1.14
C ALA A 22 11.66 -8.55 -1.56
N GLY A 23 11.13 -7.80 -0.60
CA GLY A 23 10.25 -6.67 -0.86
C GLY A 23 9.78 -5.99 0.43
N GLY A 24 8.91 -5.01 0.29
CA GLY A 24 8.30 -4.34 1.43
C GLY A 24 7.10 -3.49 1.05
N VAL A 25 6.35 -3.07 2.06
CA VAL A 25 5.21 -2.16 1.96
C VAL A 25 5.06 -1.39 3.27
N ALA A 26 4.49 -0.19 3.19
CA ALA A 26 4.23 0.63 4.37
C ALA A 26 2.79 1.14 4.35
N LEU A 27 2.24 1.41 5.53
CA LEU A 27 1.02 2.18 5.72
C LEU A 27 1.30 3.36 6.64
N ARG A 28 0.58 4.47 6.40
CA ARG A 28 0.57 5.65 7.27
C ARG A 28 -0.85 6.19 7.45
N PRO A 29 -1.16 6.89 8.56
CA PRO A 29 -2.41 7.65 8.68
C PRO A 29 -2.48 8.78 7.64
N LEU A 30 -3.69 9.11 7.22
CA LEU A 30 -4.05 10.37 6.57
C LEU A 30 -4.75 11.30 7.57
N ASP A 31 -4.92 12.57 7.20
CA ASP A 31 -5.58 13.57 8.04
C ASP A 31 -7.09 13.28 8.24
N GLU A 32 -7.69 12.50 7.34
CA GLU A 32 -9.07 12.03 7.47
C GLU A 32 -9.16 10.88 8.48
N VAL A 33 -10.03 11.03 9.48
CA VAL A 33 -10.20 10.06 10.58
C VAL A 33 -10.56 8.68 10.03
N GLY A 34 -9.84 7.65 10.48
CA GLY A 34 -10.08 6.27 10.08
C GLY A 34 -9.57 5.94 8.68
N VAL A 35 -8.84 6.84 8.02
CA VAL A 35 -8.26 6.60 6.69
C VAL A 35 -6.74 6.46 6.77
N CYS A 36 -6.22 5.39 6.19
CA CYS A 36 -4.80 5.19 6.00
C CYS A 36 -4.41 5.22 4.52
N GLU A 37 -3.12 5.31 4.25
CA GLU A 37 -2.57 5.25 2.91
C GLU A 37 -1.50 4.15 2.82
N MET A 38 -1.66 3.22 1.88
CA MET A 38 -0.62 2.25 1.53
C MET A 38 0.39 2.91 0.58
N LYS A 39 1.67 2.78 0.93
CA LYS A 39 2.80 3.36 0.20
C LYS A 39 3.98 2.41 0.15
N ARG A 40 4.93 2.75 -0.73
CA ARG A 40 6.25 2.09 -0.80
C ARG A 40 6.16 0.57 -1.00
N LEU A 41 5.14 0.10 -1.73
CA LEU A 41 5.10 -1.30 -2.16
C LEU A 41 6.18 -1.53 -3.22
N PHE A 42 7.10 -2.45 -2.96
CA PHE A 42 8.09 -2.88 -3.95
C PHE A 42 8.44 -4.36 -3.79
N VAL A 43 8.86 -4.97 -4.90
CA VAL A 43 9.43 -6.32 -4.95
C VAL A 43 10.72 -6.27 -5.75
N ARG A 44 11.81 -6.79 -5.18
CA ARG A 44 13.11 -6.87 -5.83
C ARG A 44 13.04 -7.87 -6.98
N GLU A 45 13.81 -7.59 -8.04
CA GLU A 45 13.76 -8.34 -9.31
C GLU A 45 13.79 -9.86 -9.18
N PRO A 46 14.66 -10.47 -8.36
CA PRO A 46 14.72 -11.93 -8.25
C PRO A 46 13.44 -12.59 -7.70
N TRP A 47 12.57 -11.82 -7.04
CA TRP A 47 11.33 -12.31 -6.41
C TRP A 47 10.05 -11.85 -7.12
N ARG A 48 10.17 -11.15 -8.25
CA ARG A 48 9.01 -10.79 -9.08
C ARG A 48 8.38 -12.06 -9.68
N GLY A 49 7.06 -12.02 -9.90
CA GLY A 49 6.31 -13.18 -10.40
C GLY A 49 6.01 -14.27 -9.35
N GLN A 50 6.50 -14.13 -8.11
CA GLN A 50 6.33 -15.14 -7.04
C GLN A 50 5.27 -14.74 -6.00
N SER A 51 4.30 -13.91 -6.40
CA SER A 51 3.21 -13.40 -5.56
C SER A 51 3.64 -12.64 -4.30
N VAL A 52 4.90 -12.18 -4.20
CA VAL A 52 5.39 -11.41 -3.04
C VAL A 52 4.61 -10.11 -2.87
N GLY A 53 4.37 -9.37 -3.96
CA GLY A 53 3.59 -8.14 -3.91
C GLY A 53 2.15 -8.38 -3.45
N PHE A 54 1.54 -9.48 -3.91
CA PHE A 54 0.21 -9.87 -3.46
C PHE A 54 0.18 -10.16 -1.95
N ARG A 55 1.11 -10.98 -1.45
CA ARG A 55 1.19 -11.27 -0.01
C ARG A 55 1.46 -10.03 0.83
N LEU A 56 2.34 -9.12 0.37
CA LEU A 56 2.58 -7.86 1.08
C LEU A 56 1.32 -6.98 1.13
N THR A 57 0.59 -6.85 0.02
CA THR A 57 -0.66 -6.09 -0.04
C THR A 57 -1.74 -6.71 0.85
N ASP A 58 -1.90 -8.03 0.81
CA ASP A 58 -2.84 -8.74 1.69
C ASP A 58 -2.54 -8.48 3.17
N GLN A 59 -1.28 -8.67 3.58
CA GLN A 59 -0.87 -8.51 4.97
C GLN A 59 -0.97 -7.07 5.47
N ILE A 60 -0.67 -6.06 4.65
CA ILE A 60 -0.79 -4.66 5.09
C ILE A 60 -2.25 -4.22 5.22
N ILE A 61 -3.16 -4.80 4.43
CA ILE A 61 -4.61 -4.59 4.57
C ILE A 61 -5.11 -5.17 5.90
N GLU A 62 -4.68 -6.38 6.26
CA GLU A 62 -5.01 -6.99 7.55
C GLU A 62 -4.47 -6.19 8.72
N VAL A 63 -3.23 -5.68 8.62
CA VAL A 63 -2.69 -4.76 9.63
C VAL A 63 -3.55 -3.52 9.75
N ALA A 64 -3.94 -2.88 8.63
CA ALA A 64 -4.77 -1.68 8.68
C ALA A 64 -6.12 -1.92 9.37
N ARG A 65 -6.76 -3.07 9.10
CA ARG A 65 -7.97 -3.51 9.82
C ARG A 65 -7.73 -3.67 11.31
N GLY A 66 -6.64 -4.35 11.69
CA GLY A 66 -6.26 -4.54 13.09
C GLY A 66 -5.96 -3.23 13.83
N LEU A 67 -5.54 -2.18 13.12
CA LEU A 67 -5.34 -0.83 13.65
C LEU A 67 -6.63 0.00 13.70
N GLY A 68 -7.76 -0.52 13.22
CA GLY A 68 -9.07 0.15 13.25
C GLY A 68 -9.31 1.14 12.10
N TYR A 69 -8.53 1.08 11.02
CA TYR A 69 -8.82 1.87 9.83
C TYR A 69 -10.05 1.32 9.10
N ILE A 70 -10.89 2.23 8.61
CA ILE A 70 -12.11 1.93 7.83
C ILE A 70 -11.87 2.02 6.32
N ARG A 71 -10.86 2.81 5.90
CA ARG A 71 -10.49 2.99 4.50
C ARG A 71 -8.99 2.97 4.30
N MET A 72 -8.58 2.46 3.16
CA MET A 72 -7.20 2.54 2.67
C MET A 72 -7.17 3.20 1.31
N ARG A 73 -6.36 4.25 1.18
CA ARG A 73 -6.06 4.91 -0.08
C ARG A 73 -4.67 4.52 -0.58
N LEU A 74 -4.44 4.71 -1.87
CA LEU A 74 -3.13 4.64 -2.47
C LEU A 74 -3.08 5.55 -3.69
N ASP A 75 -1.87 5.79 -4.17
CA ASP A 75 -1.64 6.27 -5.52
C ASP A 75 -0.58 5.45 -6.22
N THR A 76 -0.65 5.48 -7.54
CA THR A 76 0.26 4.76 -8.42
C THR A 76 0.39 5.49 -9.74
N GLU A 77 1.57 5.47 -10.35
CA GLU A 77 1.74 5.96 -11.72
C GLU A 77 0.91 5.10 -12.68
N LYS A 78 0.22 5.72 -13.65
CA LYS A 78 -0.65 5.03 -14.62
C LYS A 78 0.07 3.97 -15.44
N ARG A 79 1.38 4.12 -15.67
CA ARG A 79 2.21 3.15 -16.40
C ARG A 79 2.47 1.84 -15.64
N LEU A 80 2.20 1.79 -14.34
CA LEU A 80 2.43 0.62 -13.49
C LEU A 80 1.23 -0.34 -13.55
N GLU A 81 0.91 -0.84 -14.75
CA GLU A 81 -0.27 -1.68 -14.99
C GLU A 81 -0.34 -2.92 -14.08
N ALA A 82 0.81 -3.53 -13.80
CA ALA A 82 0.90 -4.68 -12.89
C ALA A 82 0.44 -4.32 -11.46
N ALA A 83 0.80 -3.13 -10.96
CA ALA A 83 0.37 -2.65 -9.65
C ALA A 83 -1.12 -2.29 -9.66
N ILE A 84 -1.60 -1.61 -10.71
CA ILE A 84 -3.02 -1.26 -10.87
C ILE A 84 -3.89 -2.53 -10.88
N ASN A 85 -3.49 -3.55 -11.64
CA ASN A 85 -4.18 -4.83 -11.70
C ASN A 85 -4.14 -5.58 -10.35
N LEU A 86 -3.03 -5.48 -9.62
CA LEU A 86 -2.95 -6.00 -8.26
C LEU A 86 -3.96 -5.33 -7.33
N TYR A 87 -4.01 -3.99 -7.31
CA TYR A 87 -4.92 -3.25 -6.45
C TYR A 87 -6.39 -3.52 -6.79
N ARG A 88 -6.73 -3.60 -8.07
CA ARG A 88 -8.08 -3.99 -8.51
C ARG A 88 -8.49 -5.37 -7.99
N LYS A 89 -7.57 -6.34 -7.96
CA LYS A 89 -7.83 -7.69 -7.39
C LYS A 89 -8.14 -7.66 -5.89
N PHE A 90 -7.61 -6.69 -5.15
CA PHE A 90 -7.93 -6.47 -3.73
C PHE A 90 -9.21 -5.63 -3.53
N GLY A 91 -9.87 -5.23 -4.62
CA GLY A 91 -11.11 -4.44 -4.57
C GLY A 91 -10.88 -2.94 -4.40
N PHE A 92 -9.69 -2.44 -4.73
CA PHE A 92 -9.49 -0.99 -4.85
C PHE A 92 -10.22 -0.47 -6.10
N SER A 93 -10.97 0.62 -5.93
CA SER A 93 -11.61 1.38 -7.00
C SER A 93 -10.91 2.71 -7.20
N GLN A 94 -11.01 3.27 -8.41
CA GLN A 94 -10.46 4.60 -8.69
C GLN A 94 -11.28 5.67 -7.96
N ILE A 95 -10.59 6.66 -7.40
CA ILE A 95 -11.17 7.85 -6.77
C ILE A 95 -10.55 9.13 -7.35
N ASP A 96 -11.12 10.27 -7.00
CA ASP A 96 -10.52 11.57 -7.27
C ASP A 96 -9.23 11.77 -6.46
N GLN A 97 -8.43 12.74 -6.90
CA GLN A 97 -7.20 13.13 -6.22
C GLN A 97 -7.47 13.61 -4.78
N TYR A 98 -6.77 13.01 -3.80
CA TYR A 98 -6.91 13.36 -2.37
C TYR A 98 -5.74 14.18 -1.81
N TYR A 99 -4.72 14.52 -2.61
CA TYR A 99 -3.69 15.49 -2.26
C TYR A 99 -3.01 16.04 -3.52
N ASN A 100 -2.39 17.22 -3.44
CA ASN A 100 -1.68 17.79 -4.58
C ASN A 100 -0.37 17.02 -4.86
N ASN A 101 -0.27 16.38 -6.02
CA ASN A 101 0.91 15.61 -6.42
C ASN A 101 1.62 16.32 -7.57
N PRO A 102 2.93 16.63 -7.45
CA PRO A 102 3.68 17.29 -8.51
C PRO A 102 3.91 16.40 -9.74
N LEU A 103 3.69 15.09 -9.63
CA LEU A 103 3.81 14.15 -10.73
C LEU A 103 2.58 14.19 -11.62
N ALA A 104 2.81 14.27 -12.94
CA ALA A 104 1.78 14.00 -13.93
C ALA A 104 1.41 12.50 -13.93
N ASP A 105 0.19 12.18 -14.35
CA ASP A 105 -0.28 10.80 -14.60
C ASP A 105 -0.27 9.84 -13.41
N ILE A 106 -0.78 10.35 -12.29
CA ILE A 106 -1.06 9.56 -11.10
C ILE A 106 -2.51 9.11 -11.09
N LEU A 107 -2.72 7.83 -10.74
CA LEU A 107 -4.01 7.24 -10.45
C LEU A 107 -4.17 7.13 -8.93
N TYR A 108 -5.30 7.57 -8.41
CA TYR A 108 -5.66 7.44 -7.00
C TYR A 108 -6.71 6.34 -6.86
N MET A 109 -6.57 5.50 -5.83
CA MET A 109 -7.48 4.39 -5.58
C MET A 109 -7.81 4.25 -4.10
N GLU A 110 -9.00 3.72 -3.79
CA GLU A 110 -9.48 3.51 -2.43
C GLU A 110 -10.11 2.12 -2.27
N LYS A 111 -10.01 1.58 -1.06
CA LYS A 111 -10.70 0.38 -0.61
C LYS A 111 -11.33 0.63 0.77
N GLU A 112 -12.61 0.28 0.89
CA GLU A 112 -13.27 0.08 2.20
C GLU A 112 -12.71 -1.19 2.87
N LEU A 113 -12.36 -1.07 4.16
CA LEU A 113 -11.73 -2.13 4.97
C LEU A 113 -12.73 -2.91 5.82
N ASN A 114 -14.00 -2.49 5.84
CA ASN A 114 -15.14 -3.08 6.54
C ASN A 114 -15.28 -4.59 6.31
#